data_AF-A0A3A4X3P6-F1
#
_entry.id   AF-A0A3A4X3P6-F1
#
_cell.length_a   1.000
_cell.length_b   1.000
_cell.length_c   1.000
_cell.angle_alpha   90.00
_cell.angle_beta   90.00
_cell.angle_gamma   90.00
#
_symmetry.space_group_name_H-M   'P 1'
#
loop_
_entity.id
_entity.type
_entity.pdbx_description
1 polymer ?
#
loop_
_entity_poly.entity_id
_entity_poly.type
_entity_poly.pdbx_seq_one_letter_code
_entity_poly.pdbx_strand_id
1 'polypeptide(L)'
;MSEVKLLLPVRDVHINQPFGVNYLDFYKQWGLKGHPGIDFRARRGCSIIAMHDGIISWCGYGKDGGTGIEIWNKDLGFKTFYYHHLENLDKIQKGIKVGAGEVIASADNTGKYTTGDHEHVELYFVDRNGNTLNKNNGFGGSVDPAPYFAKQYGQYWMKPAAYHRYGREQNWLAEFTMRFKNFWLHRQLLKTNQLYKIYDTEFINALVYGGWDFDTVINPAMWEIWVYCKKVDYEAGYRPFK
;
A
#
# COMPACT_ATOMS: atom_id res chain seq x y z
N MET A 1 -30.30 2.89 0.54
CA MET A 1 -29.22 1.95 0.16
C MET A 1 -28.33 1.84 1.38
N SER A 2 -28.05 0.63 1.86
CA SER A 2 -27.09 0.40 2.92
C SER A 2 -25.72 0.94 2.48
N GLU A 3 -25.12 1.77 3.33
CA GLU A 3 -23.85 2.45 3.08
C GLU A 3 -22.73 1.39 3.07
N VAL A 4 -22.11 1.15 1.91
CA VAL A 4 -20.95 0.24 1.79
C VAL A 4 -19.83 0.75 2.70
N LYS A 5 -19.30 -0.15 3.55
CA LYS A 5 -18.24 0.14 4.52
C LYS A 5 -17.17 -0.94 4.42
N LEU A 6 -15.93 -0.51 4.26
CA LEU A 6 -14.75 -1.35 4.14
C LEU A 6 -13.79 -1.08 5.31
N LEU A 7 -13.18 -2.14 5.83
CA LEU A 7 -11.97 -2.06 6.64
C LEU A 7 -10.75 -1.92 5.73
N LEU A 8 -9.64 -1.43 6.27
CA LEU A 8 -8.37 -1.43 5.55
C LEU A 8 -7.81 -2.87 5.48
N PRO A 9 -7.32 -3.32 4.31
CA PRO A 9 -6.83 -4.69 4.13
C PRO A 9 -5.48 -4.94 4.83
N VAL A 10 -4.75 -3.87 5.15
CA VAL A 10 -3.43 -3.86 5.79
C VAL A 10 -3.43 -3.03 7.07
N ARG A 11 -2.54 -3.38 8.01
CA ARG A 11 -2.36 -2.63 9.26
C ARG A 11 -1.54 -1.35 9.09
N ASP A 12 -0.50 -1.39 8.25
CA ASP A 12 0.34 -0.23 7.94
C ASP A 12 -0.17 0.42 6.66
N VAL A 13 -0.93 1.51 6.80
CA VAL A 13 -1.65 2.13 5.69
C VAL A 13 -0.72 3.09 4.95
N HIS A 14 -0.14 2.58 3.87
CA HIS A 14 0.62 3.40 2.92
C HIS A 14 0.14 3.07 1.51
N ILE A 15 -0.27 4.07 0.75
CA ILE A 15 -0.76 3.89 -0.62
C ILE A 15 0.42 4.11 -1.56
N ASN A 16 0.83 3.05 -2.27
CA ASN A 16 1.83 3.12 -3.33
C ASN A 16 1.25 3.77 -4.58
N GLN A 17 0.03 3.36 -4.96
CA GLN A 17 -0.64 3.88 -6.15
C GLN A 17 -2.15 4.00 -5.93
N PRO A 18 -2.70 5.24 -5.97
CA PRO A 18 -4.14 5.47 -5.90
C PRO A 18 -4.89 4.98 -7.13
N PHE A 19 -6.22 4.87 -6.99
CA PHE A 19 -7.13 4.63 -8.11
C PHE A 19 -7.03 5.71 -9.17
N GLY A 20 -7.13 5.32 -10.44
CA GLY A 20 -7.16 6.22 -11.59
C GLY A 20 -5.80 6.77 -12.03
N VAL A 21 -4.76 6.65 -11.21
CA VAL A 21 -3.42 7.13 -11.56
C VAL A 21 -2.84 6.32 -12.72
N ASN A 22 -2.24 7.00 -13.70
CA ASN A 22 -1.69 6.37 -14.89
C ASN A 22 -0.34 7.00 -15.24
N TYR A 23 0.74 6.38 -14.76
CA TYR A 23 2.09 6.81 -15.11
C TYR A 23 2.43 6.32 -16.52
N LEU A 24 2.86 7.24 -17.39
CA LEU A 24 3.35 6.94 -18.75
C LEU A 24 2.38 6.10 -19.60
N ASP A 25 1.07 6.29 -19.40
CA ASP A 25 0.02 5.57 -20.14
C ASP A 25 0.07 4.02 -20.04
N PHE A 26 0.73 3.47 -19.01
CA PHE A 26 0.93 2.03 -18.80
C PHE A 26 -0.36 1.20 -18.94
N TYR A 27 -1.49 1.72 -18.44
CA TYR A 27 -2.76 0.99 -18.41
C TYR A 27 -3.51 0.95 -19.75
N LYS A 28 -3.10 1.76 -20.75
CA LYS A 28 -3.76 1.80 -22.07
C LYS A 28 -3.69 0.47 -22.81
N GLN A 29 -2.65 -0.33 -22.57
CA GLN A 29 -2.49 -1.65 -23.19
C GLN A 29 -3.59 -2.65 -22.78
N TRP A 30 -4.31 -2.38 -21.68
CA TRP A 30 -5.48 -3.14 -21.24
C TRP A 30 -6.81 -2.41 -21.47
N GLY A 31 -6.79 -1.30 -22.21
CA GLY A 31 -7.98 -0.48 -22.46
C GLY A 31 -8.48 0.27 -21.23
N LEU A 32 -7.66 0.40 -20.18
CA LEU A 32 -8.01 1.11 -18.96
C LEU A 32 -7.49 2.55 -19.00
N LYS A 33 -8.24 3.47 -18.37
CA LYS A 33 -7.85 4.88 -18.26
C LYS A 33 -6.74 5.11 -17.24
N GLY A 34 -6.56 4.19 -16.31
CA GLY A 34 -5.54 4.21 -15.27
C GLY A 34 -5.67 3.00 -14.36
N HIS A 35 -5.05 3.10 -13.19
CA HIS A 35 -5.06 2.04 -12.19
C HIS A 35 -6.49 1.70 -11.72
N PRO A 36 -6.96 0.45 -11.89
CA PRO A 36 -8.32 0.07 -11.52
C PRO A 36 -8.53 -0.20 -10.02
N GLY A 37 -7.48 -0.07 -9.20
CA GLY A 37 -7.54 -0.35 -7.76
C GLY A 37 -6.75 0.64 -6.93
N ILE A 38 -6.43 0.24 -5.71
CA ILE A 38 -5.51 0.93 -4.81
C ILE A 38 -4.44 -0.05 -4.39
N ASP A 39 -3.18 0.34 -4.57
CA ASP A 39 -2.04 -0.45 -4.12
C ASP A 39 -1.61 0.04 -2.75
N PHE A 40 -1.69 -0.84 -1.76
CA PHE A 40 -1.17 -0.64 -0.43
C PHE A 40 0.20 -1.27 -0.29
N ARG A 41 1.12 -0.57 0.36
CA ARG A 41 2.40 -1.15 0.75
C ARG A 41 2.16 -2.31 1.72
N ALA A 42 2.65 -3.48 1.35
CA ALA A 42 2.60 -4.65 2.20
C ALA A 42 3.87 -5.46 1.94
N ARG A 43 4.70 -5.64 2.97
CA ARG A 43 5.90 -6.49 2.85
C ARG A 43 5.47 -7.93 2.60
N ARG A 44 6.26 -8.69 1.83
CA ARG A 44 6.05 -10.12 1.67
C ARG A 44 5.78 -10.81 3.00
N GLY A 45 4.73 -11.63 3.06
CA GLY A 45 4.30 -12.36 4.25
C GLY A 45 3.43 -11.55 5.23
N CYS A 46 3.19 -10.26 4.99
CA CYS A 46 2.27 -9.47 5.81
C CYS A 46 0.84 -9.99 5.69
N SER A 47 0.15 -10.14 6.81
CA SER A 47 -1.24 -10.61 6.82
C SER A 47 -2.18 -9.61 6.16
N ILE A 48 -2.99 -10.10 5.23
CA ILE A 48 -4.05 -9.37 4.55
C ILE A 48 -5.39 -9.80 5.13
N ILE A 49 -6.23 -8.84 5.49
CA ILE A 49 -7.53 -9.09 6.09
C ILE A 49 -8.69 -8.82 5.13
N ALA A 50 -9.79 -9.55 5.29
CA ALA A 50 -11.04 -9.27 4.60
C ALA A 50 -11.58 -7.90 5.02
N MET A 51 -11.83 -7.03 4.04
CA MET A 51 -12.34 -5.68 4.28
C MET A 51 -13.81 -5.67 4.72
N HIS A 52 -14.56 -6.73 4.49
CA HIS A 52 -15.97 -6.84 4.79
C HIS A 52 -16.40 -8.30 4.94
N ASP A 53 -17.56 -8.52 5.55
CA ASP A 53 -18.19 -9.84 5.59
C ASP A 53 -18.60 -10.28 4.19
N GLY A 54 -18.47 -11.57 3.88
CA GLY A 54 -18.91 -12.09 2.59
C GLY A 54 -18.61 -13.56 2.37
N ILE A 55 -18.71 -13.97 1.11
CA ILE A 55 -18.32 -15.29 0.63
C ILE A 55 -17.21 -15.13 -0.38
N ILE A 56 -16.19 -15.97 -0.29
CA ILE A 56 -15.16 -16.08 -1.33
C ILE A 56 -15.82 -16.56 -2.61
N SER A 57 -15.96 -15.69 -3.61
CA SER A 57 -16.58 -15.99 -4.90
C SER A 57 -15.56 -16.54 -5.91
N TRP A 58 -14.28 -16.22 -5.71
CA TRP A 58 -13.16 -16.71 -6.50
C TRP A 58 -11.86 -16.66 -5.69
N CYS A 59 -10.95 -17.59 -5.94
CA CYS A 59 -9.58 -17.56 -5.45
C CYS A 59 -8.68 -18.37 -6.40
N GLY A 60 -7.42 -17.97 -6.55
CA GLY A 60 -6.43 -18.69 -7.35
C GLY A 60 -5.56 -17.78 -8.21
N TYR A 61 -5.04 -18.32 -9.31
CA TYR A 61 -4.16 -17.60 -10.22
C TYR A 61 -4.96 -16.76 -11.21
N GLY A 62 -4.68 -15.46 -11.27
CA GLY A 62 -5.17 -14.57 -12.31
C GLY A 62 -4.43 -14.77 -13.64
N LYS A 63 -4.86 -14.04 -14.67
CA LYS A 63 -4.36 -14.23 -16.05
C LYS A 63 -2.88 -13.91 -16.23
N ASP A 64 -2.33 -13.05 -15.39
CA ASP A 64 -0.94 -12.65 -15.36
C ASP A 64 -0.10 -13.47 -14.35
N GLY A 65 -0.69 -14.53 -13.78
CA GLY A 65 -0.01 -15.46 -12.87
C GLY A 65 0.08 -15.02 -11.42
N GLY A 66 -0.53 -13.88 -11.06
CA GLY A 66 -0.62 -13.45 -9.66
C GLY A 66 -1.68 -14.24 -8.90
N THR A 67 -1.50 -14.37 -7.59
CA THR A 67 -2.48 -15.01 -6.71
C THR A 67 -3.47 -13.98 -6.19
N GLY A 68 -4.76 -14.31 -6.21
CA GLY A 68 -5.80 -13.41 -5.73
C GLY A 68 -7.00 -14.08 -5.08
N ILE A 69 -7.82 -13.23 -4.48
CA ILE A 69 -9.06 -13.59 -3.79
C ILE A 69 -10.14 -12.56 -4.18
N GLU A 70 -11.36 -13.04 -4.43
CA GLU A 70 -12.55 -12.21 -4.59
C GLU A 70 -13.55 -12.53 -3.48
N ILE A 71 -13.99 -11.51 -2.75
CA ILE A 71 -15.01 -11.65 -1.69
C ILE A 71 -16.27 -10.91 -2.13
N TRP A 72 -17.38 -11.63 -2.21
CA TRP A 72 -18.68 -11.09 -2.57
C TRP A 72 -19.57 -10.89 -1.34
N ASN A 73 -20.04 -9.66 -1.15
CA ASN A 73 -21.14 -9.36 -0.24
C ASN A 73 -22.46 -9.33 -1.03
N LYS A 74 -23.19 -10.44 -1.00
CA LYS A 74 -24.44 -10.62 -1.74
C LYS A 74 -25.56 -9.70 -1.25
N ASP A 75 -25.60 -9.43 0.05
CA ASP A 75 -26.67 -8.64 0.67
C ASP A 75 -26.53 -7.14 0.38
N LEU A 76 -25.29 -6.66 0.25
CA LEU A 76 -24.96 -5.27 -0.03
C LEU A 76 -24.68 -4.99 -1.52
N GLY A 77 -24.60 -6.02 -2.36
CA GLY A 77 -24.50 -5.87 -3.82
C GLY A 77 -23.14 -5.35 -4.30
N PHE A 78 -22.05 -5.74 -3.65
CA PHE A 78 -20.69 -5.40 -4.08
C PHE A 78 -19.72 -6.55 -3.81
N LYS A 79 -18.57 -6.52 -4.48
CA LYS A 79 -17.46 -7.45 -4.25
C LYS A 79 -16.13 -6.72 -4.26
N THR A 80 -15.16 -7.28 -3.55
CA THR A 80 -13.79 -6.76 -3.50
C THR A 80 -12.82 -7.80 -4.02
N PHE A 81 -11.79 -7.33 -4.71
CA PHE A 81 -10.71 -8.15 -5.24
C PHE A 81 -9.40 -7.78 -4.55
N TYR A 82 -8.60 -8.79 -4.24
CA TYR A 82 -7.34 -8.71 -3.51
C TYR A 82 -6.29 -9.45 -4.34
N TYR A 83 -5.09 -8.89 -4.50
CA TYR A 83 -4.10 -9.44 -5.43
C TYR A 83 -2.65 -9.31 -4.96
N HIS A 84 -1.79 -10.08 -5.63
CA HIS A 84 -0.35 -10.22 -5.40
C HIS A 84 0.00 -11.00 -4.12
N HIS A 85 -0.70 -12.09 -3.83
CA HIS A 85 -0.48 -12.89 -2.61
C HIS A 85 0.52 -14.03 -2.77
N LEU A 86 1.04 -14.52 -1.65
CA LEU A 86 1.73 -15.81 -1.60
C LEU A 86 0.82 -16.92 -2.15
N GLU A 87 1.41 -17.88 -2.88
CA GLU A 87 0.68 -18.99 -3.50
C GLU A 87 0.02 -19.94 -2.49
N ASN A 88 0.38 -19.86 -1.20
CA ASN A 88 -0.25 -20.66 -0.17
C ASN A 88 -1.61 -20.06 0.25
N LEU A 89 -2.67 -20.61 -0.36
CA LEU A 89 -4.07 -20.33 -0.04
C LEU A 89 -4.76 -21.53 0.64
N ASP A 90 -4.04 -22.35 1.41
CA ASP A 90 -4.52 -23.67 1.89
C ASP A 90 -5.87 -23.63 2.64
N LYS A 91 -6.22 -22.49 3.25
CA LYS A 91 -7.47 -22.30 4.03
C LYS A 91 -8.55 -21.51 3.29
N ILE A 92 -8.28 -21.09 2.05
CA ILE A 92 -9.13 -20.17 1.28
C ILE A 92 -9.62 -20.89 0.04
N GLN A 93 -10.93 -21.08 -0.02
CA GLN A 93 -11.59 -21.76 -1.13
C GLN A 93 -12.90 -21.06 -1.45
N LYS A 94 -13.29 -21.11 -2.73
CA LYS A 94 -14.59 -20.60 -3.18
C LYS A 94 -15.73 -21.23 -2.36
N GLY A 95 -16.66 -20.38 -1.91
CA GLY A 95 -17.83 -20.76 -1.12
C GLY A 95 -17.64 -20.61 0.39
N ILE A 96 -16.41 -20.41 0.88
CA ILE A 96 -16.15 -20.15 2.29
C ILE A 96 -16.67 -18.75 2.66
N LYS A 97 -17.35 -18.67 3.81
CA LYS A 97 -17.74 -17.40 4.43
C LYS A 97 -16.55 -16.83 5.19
N VAL A 98 -16.35 -15.53 5.08
CA VAL A 98 -15.30 -14.79 5.80
C VAL A 98 -15.91 -13.59 6.51
N GLY A 99 -15.39 -13.29 7.70
CA GLY A 99 -15.75 -12.11 8.46
C GLY A 99 -14.83 -10.93 8.17
N ALA A 100 -15.34 -9.71 8.28
CA ALA A 100 -14.52 -8.50 8.23
C ALA A 100 -13.41 -8.58 9.31
N GLY A 101 -12.16 -8.35 8.91
CA GLY A 101 -10.98 -8.43 9.80
C GLY A 101 -10.34 -9.81 9.89
N GLU A 102 -10.93 -10.84 9.29
CA GLU A 102 -10.33 -12.17 9.20
C GLU A 102 -9.13 -12.17 8.25
N VAL A 103 -8.04 -12.87 8.62
CA VAL A 103 -6.87 -13.00 7.74
C VAL A 103 -7.20 -13.95 6.60
N ILE A 104 -7.11 -13.43 5.37
CA ILE A 104 -7.44 -14.17 4.15
C ILE A 104 -6.22 -14.49 3.29
N ALA A 105 -5.12 -13.76 3.44
CA ALA A 105 -3.93 -14.00 2.63
C ALA A 105 -2.67 -13.44 3.30
N SER A 106 -1.55 -13.63 2.62
CA SER A 106 -0.29 -12.96 2.93
C SER A 106 0.21 -12.25 1.67
N ALA A 107 0.58 -10.98 1.80
CA ALA A 107 1.10 -10.18 0.70
C ALA A 107 2.36 -10.78 0.09
N ASP A 108 2.58 -10.50 -1.20
CA ASP A 108 3.76 -10.86 -1.96
C ASP A 108 3.88 -9.93 -3.19
N ASN A 109 4.65 -10.38 -4.18
CA ASN A 109 4.85 -9.75 -5.48
C ASN A 109 4.53 -10.72 -6.63
N THR A 110 3.53 -11.60 -6.48
CA THR A 110 3.20 -12.58 -7.52
C THR A 110 2.49 -11.93 -8.70
N GLY A 111 2.79 -12.34 -9.92
CA GLY A 111 2.18 -11.82 -11.14
C GLY A 111 3.20 -11.15 -12.05
N LYS A 112 2.84 -10.96 -13.31
CA LYS A 112 3.77 -10.46 -14.34
C LYS A 112 3.96 -8.93 -14.27
N TYR A 113 2.94 -8.20 -13.87
CA TYR A 113 2.89 -6.74 -13.97
C TYR A 113 2.91 -6.08 -12.60
N THR A 114 3.96 -6.35 -11.84
CA THR A 114 4.18 -5.82 -10.50
C THR A 114 5.65 -5.47 -10.29
N THR A 115 5.91 -4.46 -9.46
CA THR A 115 7.24 -3.88 -9.25
C THR A 115 7.85 -4.22 -7.89
N GLY A 116 7.05 -4.72 -6.95
CA GLY A 116 7.49 -5.09 -5.61
C GLY A 116 6.34 -5.53 -4.71
N ASP A 117 6.66 -5.99 -3.50
CA ASP A 117 5.67 -6.51 -2.56
C ASP A 117 4.62 -5.45 -2.20
N HIS A 118 3.35 -5.76 -2.43
CA HIS A 118 2.23 -4.89 -2.12
C HIS A 118 0.91 -5.66 -2.06
N GLU A 119 -0.16 -4.98 -1.65
CA GLU A 119 -1.53 -5.47 -1.71
C GLU A 119 -2.33 -4.60 -2.67
N HIS A 120 -2.88 -5.20 -3.73
CA HIS A 120 -3.73 -4.50 -4.68
C HIS A 120 -5.21 -4.78 -4.39
N VAL A 121 -6.00 -3.72 -4.27
CA VAL A 121 -7.43 -3.81 -3.97
C VAL A 121 -8.30 -3.14 -5.02
N GLU A 122 -9.34 -3.83 -5.46
CA GLU A 122 -10.39 -3.29 -6.32
C GLU A 122 -11.78 -3.44 -5.66
N LEU A 123 -12.72 -2.57 -6.06
CA LEU A 123 -14.10 -2.60 -5.60
C LEU A 123 -15.05 -2.60 -6.80
N TYR A 124 -16.03 -3.49 -6.80
CA TYR A 124 -17.02 -3.61 -7.85
C TYR A 124 -18.44 -3.61 -7.29
N PHE A 125 -19.32 -2.81 -7.86
CA PHE A 125 -20.77 -2.97 -7.66
C PHE A 125 -21.31 -4.06 -8.57
N VAL A 126 -22.22 -4.87 -8.05
CA VAL A 126 -22.75 -6.05 -8.75
C VAL A 126 -24.27 -6.15 -8.68
N ASP A 127 -24.85 -6.84 -9.65
CA ASP A 127 -26.25 -7.26 -9.59
C ASP A 127 -26.46 -8.41 -8.58
N ARG A 128 -27.70 -8.88 -8.44
CA ARG A 128 -28.07 -9.99 -7.53
C ARG A 128 -27.41 -11.33 -7.90
N ASN A 129 -26.89 -11.45 -9.12
CA ASN A 129 -26.20 -12.64 -9.62
C ASN A 129 -24.68 -12.52 -9.49
N GLY A 130 -24.15 -11.41 -8.96
CA GLY A 130 -22.72 -11.16 -8.83
C GLY A 130 -22.06 -10.60 -10.09
N ASN A 131 -22.85 -10.19 -11.10
CA ASN A 131 -22.30 -9.60 -12.31
C ASN A 131 -21.91 -8.14 -12.06
N THR A 132 -20.66 -7.79 -12.35
CA THR A 132 -20.16 -6.42 -12.29
C THR A 132 -20.98 -5.48 -13.16
N LEU A 133 -21.47 -4.40 -12.54
CA LEU A 133 -22.16 -3.30 -13.18
C LEU A 133 -21.15 -2.31 -13.81
N ASN A 134 -21.61 -1.46 -14.73
CA ASN A 134 -20.84 -0.33 -15.27
C ASN A 134 -19.43 -0.67 -15.82
N LYS A 135 -19.27 -1.83 -16.48
CA LYS A 135 -17.97 -2.28 -17.04
C LYS A 135 -17.30 -1.31 -18.02
N ASN A 136 -18.08 -0.41 -18.62
CA ASN A 136 -17.62 0.61 -19.57
C ASN A 136 -17.15 1.92 -18.90
N ASN A 137 -16.99 1.96 -17.57
CA ASN A 137 -16.52 3.13 -16.84
C ASN A 137 -15.04 3.52 -17.11
N GLY A 138 -14.31 2.71 -17.89
CA GLY A 138 -12.89 2.92 -18.20
C GLY A 138 -11.93 2.24 -17.22
N PHE A 139 -12.46 1.50 -16.24
CA PHE A 139 -11.73 0.74 -15.22
C PHE A 139 -12.22 -0.71 -15.12
N GLY A 140 -12.82 -1.24 -16.20
CA GLY A 140 -13.36 -2.62 -16.23
C GLY A 140 -14.56 -2.85 -15.30
N GLY A 141 -15.19 -1.79 -14.80
CA GLY A 141 -16.26 -1.84 -13.80
C GLY A 141 -15.79 -1.65 -12.36
N SER A 142 -14.47 -1.57 -12.12
CA SER A 142 -13.94 -1.21 -10.80
C SER A 142 -14.24 0.26 -10.51
N VAL A 143 -14.55 0.58 -9.27
CA VAL A 143 -14.79 1.93 -8.78
C VAL A 143 -13.78 2.26 -7.68
N ASP A 144 -13.54 3.55 -7.46
CA ASP A 144 -12.63 3.99 -6.42
C ASP A 144 -13.06 3.46 -5.03
N PRO A 145 -12.26 2.57 -4.40
CA PRO A 145 -12.57 2.04 -3.07
C PRO A 145 -12.41 3.09 -1.96
N ALA A 146 -11.65 4.17 -2.23
CA ALA A 146 -11.30 5.23 -1.28
C ALA A 146 -12.44 5.71 -0.39
N PRO A 147 -13.62 6.09 -0.94
CA PRO A 147 -14.67 6.71 -0.15
C PRO A 147 -15.41 5.71 0.76
N TYR A 148 -15.23 4.41 0.53
CA TYR A 148 -15.99 3.35 1.19
C TYR A 148 -15.29 2.77 2.40
N PHE A 149 -14.00 3.03 2.55
CA PHE A 149 -13.35 2.75 3.80
C PHE A 149 -13.95 3.67 4.90
N ALA A 150 -14.33 3.10 6.05
CA ALA A 150 -15.22 3.75 7.02
C ALA A 150 -14.67 5.03 7.69
N LYS A 151 -15.46 5.61 8.61
CA LYS A 151 -15.19 6.75 9.53
C LYS A 151 -13.89 6.70 10.37
N GLN A 152 -12.91 5.88 10.02
CA GLN A 152 -11.52 5.91 10.49
C GLN A 152 -10.69 7.02 9.82
N TYR A 153 -11.26 7.77 8.86
CA TYR A 153 -10.59 8.89 8.18
C TYR A 153 -10.80 10.27 8.79
N GLY A 154 -10.93 10.32 10.11
CA GLY A 154 -10.37 11.47 10.79
C GLY A 154 -8.90 11.57 10.43
N GLN A 155 -8.55 12.48 9.51
CA GLN A 155 -7.20 12.99 9.27
C GLN A 155 -6.23 12.08 8.48
N TYR A 156 -6.36 10.75 8.39
CA TYR A 156 -5.30 9.87 7.86
C TYR A 156 -5.33 9.52 6.36
N TRP A 157 -6.45 9.78 5.66
CA TRP A 157 -6.59 9.49 4.22
C TRP A 157 -5.73 10.39 3.31
N MET A 158 -5.44 11.62 3.77
CA MET A 158 -4.63 12.62 3.05
C MET A 158 -3.25 12.83 3.67
N LYS A 159 -2.79 11.90 4.51
CA LYS A 159 -1.50 11.99 5.19
C LYS A 159 -0.53 11.04 4.49
N PRO A 160 0.19 11.47 3.42
CA PRO A 160 1.37 10.75 3.00
C PRO A 160 2.29 10.55 4.22
N ALA A 161 3.14 9.53 4.21
CA ALA A 161 4.03 9.14 5.31
C ALA A 161 4.82 10.30 5.97
N ALA A 162 4.88 11.47 5.33
CA ALA A 162 5.28 12.73 5.92
C ALA A 162 4.44 13.22 7.12
N TYR A 163 3.28 12.66 7.47
CA TYR A 163 2.59 13.09 8.71
C TYR A 163 3.19 12.47 9.98
N HIS A 164 3.96 11.39 9.86
CA HIS A 164 4.83 10.96 10.96
C HIS A 164 6.03 11.89 11.17
N ARG A 165 6.20 12.92 10.32
CA ARG A 165 7.30 13.89 10.34
C ARG A 165 7.12 15.03 11.34
N TYR A 166 5.88 15.41 11.74
CA TYR A 166 5.66 16.61 12.58
C TYR A 166 4.48 16.53 13.58
N GLY A 167 3.91 15.34 13.81
CA GLY A 167 2.74 15.16 14.68
C GLY A 167 2.89 14.15 15.81
N ARG A 168 4.11 13.67 16.11
CA ARG A 168 4.31 12.86 17.32
C ARG A 168 4.20 13.80 18.52
N GLU A 169 3.47 13.38 19.57
CA GLU A 169 3.66 14.02 20.87
C GLU A 169 5.14 13.98 21.21
N GLN A 170 5.72 15.15 21.49
CA GLN A 170 7.14 15.32 21.77
C GLN A 170 7.47 14.69 23.12
N ASN A 171 7.75 13.38 23.11
CA ASN A 171 8.43 12.75 24.23
C ASN A 171 9.93 12.88 24.04
N TRP A 172 10.54 13.79 24.80
CA TRP A 172 11.98 14.06 24.80
C TRP A 172 12.82 12.79 24.97
N LEU A 173 12.38 11.84 25.79
CA LEU A 173 13.13 10.61 26.04
C LEU A 173 13.16 9.73 24.80
N ALA A 174 12.07 9.67 24.03
CA ALA A 174 12.00 8.92 22.79
C ALA A 174 12.92 9.53 21.72
N GLU A 175 12.95 10.85 21.62
CA GLU A 175 13.83 11.58 20.70
C GLU A 175 15.31 11.41 21.07
N PHE A 176 15.65 11.54 22.35
CA PHE A 176 16.99 11.32 22.87
C PHE A 176 17.48 9.90 22.60
N THR A 177 16.63 8.89 22.87
CA THR A 177 16.97 7.48 22.63
C THR A 177 17.21 7.19 21.16
N MET A 178 16.43 7.81 20.27
CA MET A 178 16.58 7.67 18.82
C MET A 178 17.87 8.31 18.32
N ARG A 179 18.17 9.54 18.76
CA ARG A 179 19.45 10.22 18.46
C ARG A 179 20.65 9.39 18.92
N PHE A 180 20.57 8.79 20.11
CA PHE A 180 21.62 7.92 20.65
C PHE A 180 21.78 6.62 19.84
N LYS A 181 20.67 5.96 19.49
CA LYS A 181 20.68 4.76 18.63
C LYS A 181 21.29 5.05 17.26
N ASN A 182 20.92 6.17 16.63
CA ASN A 182 21.45 6.58 15.34
C ASN A 182 22.95 6.90 15.42
N PHE A 183 23.40 7.57 16.48
CA PHE A 183 24.82 7.82 16.73
C PHE A 183 25.62 6.52 16.94
N TRP A 184 25.09 5.59 17.74
CA TRP A 184 25.72 4.29 17.97
C TRP A 184 25.81 3.48 16.68
N LEU A 185 24.74 3.44 15.90
CA LEU A 185 24.67 2.72 14.63
C LEU A 185 25.63 3.31 13.60
N HIS A 186 25.69 4.64 13.48
CA HIS A 186 26.69 5.35 12.66
C HIS A 186 28.11 4.93 13.04
N ARG A 187 28.40 4.82 14.35
CA ARG A 187 29.70 4.36 14.85
C ARG A 187 29.98 2.89 14.54
N GLN A 188 28.96 2.01 14.53
CA GLN A 188 29.13 0.61 14.13
C GLN A 188 29.42 0.49 12.63
N LEU A 189 28.72 1.26 11.79
CA LEU A 189 28.90 1.27 10.34
C LEU A 189 30.26 1.84 9.91
N LEU A 190 30.81 2.79 10.68
CA LEU A 190 32.20 3.25 10.55
C LEU A 190 33.21 2.12 10.80
N LYS A 191 32.93 1.22 11.74
CA LYS A 191 33.83 0.12 12.08
C LYS A 191 33.76 -1.04 11.09
N THR A 192 32.62 -1.26 10.45
CA THR A 192 32.41 -2.40 9.54
C THR A 192 32.83 -2.13 8.10
N ASN A 193 33.39 -0.95 7.79
CA ASN A 193 33.75 -0.54 6.43
C ASN A 193 32.56 -0.62 5.43
N GLN A 194 31.32 -0.62 5.93
CA GLN A 194 30.10 -0.70 5.13
C GLN A 194 29.64 0.66 4.62
N LEU A 195 30.24 1.75 5.09
CA LEU A 195 29.89 3.11 4.70
C LEU A 195 30.31 3.50 3.28
N TYR A 196 31.34 2.87 2.70
CA TYR A 196 31.92 3.26 1.40
C TYR A 196 30.97 3.09 0.20
N LYS A 197 29.83 2.43 0.39
CA LYS A 197 28.81 2.23 -0.66
C LYS A 197 27.72 3.30 -0.68
N ILE A 198 27.60 4.15 0.34
CA ILE A 198 26.41 5.00 0.51
C ILE A 198 26.85 6.39 0.99
N TYR A 199 27.25 7.25 0.05
CA TYR A 199 27.64 8.62 0.35
C TYR A 199 27.11 9.59 -0.69
N ASP A 200 25.89 10.05 -0.50
CA ASP A 200 25.58 11.43 -0.81
C ASP A 200 25.16 12.20 0.45
N THR A 201 25.29 13.51 0.37
CA THR A 201 24.89 14.45 1.43
C THR A 201 23.41 14.30 1.77
N GLU A 202 22.60 13.80 0.82
CA GLU A 202 21.17 13.52 1.00
C GLU A 202 20.92 12.36 1.97
N PHE A 203 21.68 11.27 1.91
CA PHE A 203 21.62 10.15 2.87
C PHE A 203 21.90 10.59 4.31
N ILE A 204 22.93 11.41 4.49
CA ILE A 204 23.32 11.95 5.80
C ILE A 204 22.25 12.92 6.33
N ASN A 205 21.67 13.75 5.46
CA ASN A 205 20.61 14.66 5.85
C ASN A 205 19.33 13.93 6.25
N ALA A 206 18.98 12.84 5.57
CA ALA A 206 17.87 11.97 5.96
C ALA A 206 18.09 11.38 7.35
N LEU A 207 19.28 10.85 7.64
CA LEU A 207 19.57 10.21 8.92
C LEU A 207 19.68 11.20 10.09
N VAL A 208 20.26 12.38 9.85
CA VAL A 208 20.60 13.38 10.88
C VAL A 208 19.46 14.37 11.13
N TYR A 209 18.78 14.86 10.09
CA TYR A 209 17.76 15.90 10.21
C TYR A 209 16.33 15.37 10.07
N GLY A 210 16.15 14.20 9.44
CA GLY A 210 14.84 13.59 9.26
C GLY A 210 14.38 12.68 10.42
N GLY A 211 15.28 12.32 11.34
CA GLY A 211 14.97 11.45 12.48
C GLY A 211 14.56 10.03 12.08
N TRP A 212 15.00 9.56 10.92
CA TRP A 212 14.66 8.22 10.41
C TRP A 212 15.61 7.17 10.98
N ASP A 213 15.11 5.95 11.18
CA ASP A 213 15.99 4.80 11.40
C ASP A 213 16.68 4.40 10.09
N PHE A 214 17.83 3.77 10.24
CA PHE A 214 18.69 3.37 9.13
C PHE A 214 18.00 2.43 8.14
N ASP A 215 17.17 1.50 8.62
CA ASP A 215 16.46 0.52 7.79
C ASP A 215 15.51 1.20 6.80
N THR A 216 14.96 2.36 7.18
CA THR A 216 14.11 3.18 6.32
C THR A 216 14.90 3.92 5.24
N VAL A 217 16.11 4.41 5.57
CA VAL A 217 16.95 5.17 4.64
C VAL A 217 17.63 4.26 3.61
N ILE A 218 17.99 3.03 3.98
CA ILE A 218 18.58 2.04 3.05
C ILE A 218 17.55 1.31 2.18
N ASN A 219 16.25 1.60 2.36
CA ASN A 219 15.20 0.95 1.58
C ASN A 219 15.25 1.45 0.11
N PRO A 220 15.50 0.57 -0.88
CA PRO A 220 15.61 0.98 -2.28
C PRO A 220 14.37 1.68 -2.85
N ALA A 221 13.18 1.35 -2.35
CA ALA A 221 11.92 1.99 -2.74
C ALA A 221 11.79 3.44 -2.22
N MET A 222 12.58 3.79 -1.21
CA MET A 222 12.64 5.14 -0.63
C MET A 222 13.84 5.93 -1.19
N TRP A 223 14.94 5.24 -1.51
CA TRP A 223 16.17 5.80 -2.07
C TRP A 223 15.90 6.71 -3.28
N GLU A 224 15.16 6.21 -4.28
CA GLU A 224 14.88 6.98 -5.51
C GLU A 224 14.06 8.25 -5.26
N ILE A 225 13.29 8.30 -4.18
CA ILE A 225 12.45 9.45 -3.84
C ILE A 225 13.27 10.59 -3.21
N TRP A 226 14.30 10.27 -2.44
CA TRP A 226 15.09 11.27 -1.72
C TRP A 226 16.24 11.84 -2.54
N VAL A 227 16.85 11.04 -3.43
CA VAL A 227 17.98 11.43 -4.28
C VAL A 227 17.66 12.63 -5.19
N TYR A 228 16.38 12.87 -5.50
CA TYR A 228 15.97 13.98 -6.37
C TYR A 228 15.50 15.24 -5.63
N CYS A 229 15.48 15.27 -4.29
CA CYS A 229 15.05 16.44 -3.53
C CYS A 229 16.24 17.19 -2.93
N LYS A 230 16.71 18.24 -3.61
CA LYS A 230 17.84 19.05 -3.12
C LYS A 230 17.38 19.98 -2.00
N LYS A 231 18.32 20.37 -1.12
CA LYS A 231 18.07 21.31 -0.02
C LYS A 231 17.45 22.64 -0.49
N VAL A 232 17.96 23.18 -1.59
CA VAL A 232 17.44 24.42 -2.20
C VAL A 232 16.01 24.28 -2.69
N ASP A 233 15.63 23.11 -3.23
CA ASP A 233 14.28 22.84 -3.72
C ASP A 233 13.30 22.76 -2.53
N TYR A 234 13.71 22.13 -1.43
CA TYR A 234 12.92 22.10 -0.19
C TYR A 234 12.73 23.50 0.41
N GLU A 235 13.77 24.31 0.48
CA GLU A 235 13.72 25.70 0.97
C GLU A 235 12.89 26.60 0.05
N ALA A 236 12.93 26.37 -1.26
CA ALA A 236 12.12 27.07 -2.27
C ALA A 236 10.65 26.60 -2.34
N GLY A 237 10.24 25.67 -1.48
CA GLY A 237 8.84 25.24 -1.40
C GLY A 237 8.46 24.12 -2.37
N TYR A 238 9.40 23.57 -3.15
CA TYR A 238 9.17 22.35 -3.93
C TYR A 238 8.87 21.20 -2.99
N ARG A 239 7.78 20.50 -3.27
CA ARG A 239 7.40 19.28 -2.59
C ARG A 239 7.21 18.27 -3.71
N PRO A 240 8.05 17.23 -3.84
CA PRO A 240 7.89 16.21 -4.87
C PRO A 240 6.56 15.44 -4.77
N PHE A 241 5.75 15.77 -3.76
CA PHE A 241 4.45 15.19 -3.44
C PHE A 241 3.38 16.26 -3.12
N LYS A 242 3.50 17.48 -3.65
CA LYS A 242 2.39 18.45 -3.66
C LYS A 242 1.49 18.22 -4.87
#